data_AF-A0A847MT44-F1
#
_entry.id   AF-A0A847MT44-F1
#
_cell.length_a   1.000
_cell.length_b   1.000
_cell.length_c   1.000
_cell.angle_alpha   90.00
_cell.angle_beta   90.00
_cell.angle_gamma   90.00
#
_symmetry.space_group_name_H-M   'P 1'
#
loop_
_entity.id
_entity.type
_entity.pdbx_description
1 polymer ?
#
loop_
_entity_poly.entity_id
_entity_poly.type
_entity_poly.pdbx_seq_one_letter_code
_entity_poly.pdbx_strand_id
1 'polypeptide(L)'
;PRQPLLSEVLDIDVELPSGRRLTGTVSGLVDDLVLSVTYSNVRSKQRLRSWITSLALAAAGTTIPSHVIGREKRWRRTGQLHVCHGPHAREDALLILDELVDVRDRGLSEVLPLPPATSFAWADSFVSQQDEWEARNKALREWESSTGSEAPIHREQHSPAHLFVYGDAVPLGAILGEPQDGESWTRGVTSRLGQFALRVWQPMLTGPERMWRQ
;
A
#
# COMPACT_ATOMS: atom_id res chain seq x y z
N PRO A 1 -7.34 -29.40 23.09
CA PRO A 1 -6.30 -28.34 23.18
C PRO A 1 -5.93 -27.84 21.78
N ARG A 2 -5.98 -26.53 21.51
CA ARG A 2 -5.45 -25.99 20.24
C ARG A 2 -3.93 -26.00 20.35
N GLN A 3 -3.27 -26.75 19.47
CA GLN A 3 -1.82 -26.78 19.38
C GLN A 3 -1.35 -25.42 18.85
N PRO A 4 -0.29 -24.81 19.43
CA PRO A 4 0.24 -23.56 18.92
C PRO A 4 0.75 -23.78 17.49
N LEU A 5 0.42 -22.84 16.59
CA LEU A 5 0.99 -22.82 15.25
C LEU A 5 2.48 -22.48 15.39
N LEU A 6 3.35 -23.36 14.90
CA LEU A 6 4.77 -23.08 14.82
C LEU A 6 4.98 -22.09 13.67
N SER A 7 5.74 -21.02 13.93
CA SER A 7 6.10 -20.06 12.91
C SER A 7 7.59 -20.06 12.65
N GLU A 8 7.96 -20.12 11.38
CA GLU A 8 9.33 -20.07 10.89
C GLU A 8 9.66 -18.69 10.31
N VAL A 9 10.92 -18.51 9.99
CA VAL A 9 11.46 -17.33 9.30
C VAL A 9 12.11 -17.76 8.00
N LEU A 10 12.02 -16.92 6.98
CA LEU A 10 12.65 -17.11 5.68
C LEU A 10 13.54 -15.91 5.37
N ASP A 11 14.82 -16.15 5.13
CA ASP A 11 15.73 -15.11 4.67
C ASP A 11 15.55 -14.85 3.17
N ILE A 12 15.51 -13.58 2.81
CA ILE A 12 15.38 -13.06 1.45
C ILE A 12 16.71 -12.43 1.07
N ASP A 13 17.20 -12.83 -0.08
CA ASP A 13 18.41 -12.28 -0.69
C ASP A 13 18.26 -12.37 -2.21
N VAL A 14 17.88 -11.25 -2.83
CA VAL A 14 17.58 -11.19 -4.26
C VAL A 14 18.26 -9.99 -4.90
N GLU A 15 18.79 -10.21 -6.10
CA GLU A 15 19.27 -9.15 -6.98
C GLU A 15 18.12 -8.66 -7.86
N LEU A 16 17.94 -7.34 -7.92
CA LEU A 16 16.91 -6.66 -8.68
C LEU A 16 17.47 -6.25 -10.07
N PRO A 17 16.60 -6.04 -11.08
CA PRO A 17 17.01 -5.64 -12.43
C PRO A 17 17.95 -4.44 -12.51
N SER A 18 17.83 -3.46 -11.60
CA SER A 18 18.73 -2.31 -11.51
C SER A 18 20.15 -2.64 -11.02
N GLY A 19 20.43 -3.89 -10.64
CA GLY A 19 21.66 -4.32 -9.96
C GLY A 19 21.65 -4.07 -8.45
N ARG A 20 20.55 -3.54 -7.91
CA ARG A 20 20.36 -3.40 -6.47
C ARG A 20 20.10 -4.76 -5.82
N ARG A 21 20.53 -4.90 -4.56
CA ARG A 21 20.27 -6.10 -3.76
C ARG A 21 19.24 -5.81 -2.67
N LEU A 22 18.23 -6.67 -2.57
CA LEU A 22 17.21 -6.64 -1.52
C LEU A 22 17.48 -7.81 -0.57
N THR A 23 17.78 -7.49 0.68
CA THR A 23 18.04 -8.45 1.75
C THR A 23 17.12 -8.23 2.93
N GLY A 24 16.67 -9.29 3.60
CA GLY A 24 15.90 -9.20 4.84
C GLY A 24 15.34 -10.54 5.28
N THR A 25 14.50 -10.54 6.30
CA THR A 25 13.90 -11.76 6.84
C THR A 25 12.38 -11.60 6.86
N VAL A 26 11.67 -12.58 6.31
CA VAL A 26 10.21 -12.69 6.38
C VAL A 26 9.86 -13.64 7.53
N SER A 27 9.20 -13.10 8.55
CA SER A 27 8.68 -13.87 9.67
C SER A 27 7.23 -14.31 9.47
N GLY A 28 6.79 -15.31 10.23
CA GLY A 28 5.38 -15.70 10.26
C GLY A 28 5.00 -16.68 9.17
N LEU A 29 5.98 -17.42 8.66
CA LEU A 29 5.74 -18.60 7.83
C LEU A 29 5.10 -19.68 8.71
N VAL A 30 3.89 -20.09 8.37
CA VAL A 30 3.14 -21.15 9.04
C VAL A 30 2.72 -22.13 7.95
N ASP A 31 3.31 -23.33 7.98
CA ASP A 31 3.18 -24.33 6.93
C ASP A 31 3.49 -23.70 5.54
N ASP A 32 2.51 -23.69 4.64
CA ASP A 32 2.66 -23.20 3.25
C ASP A 32 2.15 -21.76 3.04
N LEU A 33 2.05 -20.93 4.09
CA LEU A 33 1.63 -19.52 3.98
C LEU A 33 2.38 -18.59 4.94
N VAL A 34 2.49 -17.31 4.58
CA VAL A 34 2.94 -16.28 5.54
C VAL A 34 1.72 -15.58 6.12
N LEU A 35 1.55 -15.63 7.45
CA LEU A 35 0.37 -15.12 8.15
C LEU A 35 0.69 -13.88 9.00
N SER A 36 -0.09 -12.81 8.78
CA SER A 36 -0.12 -11.64 9.65
C SER A 36 -1.52 -11.48 10.25
N VAL A 37 -1.63 -11.51 11.58
CA VAL A 37 -2.89 -11.28 12.29
C VAL A 37 -2.84 -9.95 13.05
N THR A 38 -3.86 -9.12 12.88
CA THR A 38 -3.98 -7.83 13.57
C THR A 38 -5.34 -7.63 14.22
N TYR A 39 -5.35 -6.98 15.39
CA TYR A 39 -6.59 -6.54 16.04
C TYR A 39 -7.13 -5.22 15.45
N SER A 40 -6.41 -4.60 14.53
CA SER A 40 -6.82 -3.35 13.87
C SER A 40 -7.66 -3.62 12.62
N ASN A 41 -8.28 -2.56 12.09
CA ASN A 41 -8.91 -2.65 10.78
C ASN A 41 -7.83 -2.90 9.71
N VAL A 42 -8.06 -3.88 8.85
CA VAL A 42 -7.23 -4.10 7.66
C VAL A 42 -7.52 -2.98 6.66
N ARG A 43 -6.53 -2.11 6.43
CA ARG A 43 -6.60 -0.97 5.52
C ARG A 43 -5.41 -1.00 4.54
N SER A 44 -5.20 0.09 3.81
CA SER A 44 -4.13 0.20 2.81
C SER A 44 -2.75 -0.21 3.32
N LYS A 45 -2.35 0.23 4.53
CA LYS A 45 -1.03 -0.09 5.10
C LYS A 45 -0.82 -1.59 5.36
N GLN A 46 -1.84 -2.29 5.90
CA GLN A 46 -1.74 -3.72 6.17
C GLN A 46 -1.74 -4.53 4.87
N ARG A 47 -2.57 -4.12 3.90
CA ARG A 47 -2.60 -4.73 2.56
C ARG A 47 -1.27 -4.54 1.84
N LEU A 48 -0.73 -3.32 1.82
CA LEU A 48 0.56 -3.02 1.19
C LEU A 48 1.69 -3.88 1.76
N ARG A 49 1.77 -4.03 3.09
CA ARG A 49 2.80 -4.86 3.72
C ARG A 49 2.67 -6.31 3.30
N SER A 50 1.47 -6.89 3.36
CA SER A 50 1.25 -8.29 2.94
C SER A 50 1.54 -8.48 1.45
N TRP A 51 1.17 -7.52 0.60
CA TRP A 51 1.47 -7.55 -0.82
C TRP A 51 2.99 -7.50 -1.09
N ILE A 52 3.72 -6.56 -0.50
CA ILE A 52 5.19 -6.47 -0.63
C ILE A 52 5.85 -7.76 -0.12
N THR A 53 5.37 -8.34 0.98
CA THR A 53 5.85 -9.65 1.45
C THR A 53 5.64 -10.73 0.40
N SER A 54 4.45 -10.80 -0.23
CA SER A 54 4.22 -11.80 -1.30
C SER A 54 5.10 -11.59 -2.53
N LEU A 55 5.46 -10.35 -2.87
CA LEU A 55 6.42 -10.07 -3.94
C LEU A 55 7.83 -10.54 -3.56
N ALA A 56 8.28 -10.26 -2.33
CA ALA A 56 9.59 -10.71 -1.85
C ALA A 56 9.71 -12.24 -1.84
N LEU A 57 8.64 -12.95 -1.46
CA LEU A 57 8.54 -14.40 -1.54
C LEU A 57 8.66 -14.88 -3.00
N ALA A 58 7.85 -14.33 -3.91
CA ALA A 58 7.91 -14.69 -5.33
C ALA A 58 9.29 -14.42 -5.95
N ALA A 59 9.91 -13.27 -5.63
CA ALA A 59 11.25 -12.91 -6.07
C ALA A 59 12.33 -13.88 -5.54
N ALA A 60 12.15 -14.42 -4.33
CA ALA A 60 13.02 -15.47 -3.78
C ALA A 60 12.77 -16.86 -4.43
N GLY A 61 11.75 -17.01 -5.27
CA GLY A 61 11.44 -18.24 -6.00
C GLY A 61 10.45 -19.15 -5.28
N THR A 62 9.76 -18.62 -4.27
CA THR A 62 8.69 -19.36 -3.57
C THR A 62 7.31 -18.95 -4.08
N THR A 63 6.38 -19.91 -4.09
CA THR A 63 4.97 -19.70 -4.45
C THR A 63 4.08 -19.47 -3.23
N ILE A 64 4.67 -19.35 -2.04
CA ILE A 64 3.97 -19.17 -0.76
C ILE A 64 3.22 -17.82 -0.77
N PRO A 65 1.89 -17.81 -0.59
CA PRO A 65 1.12 -16.57 -0.51
C PRO A 65 1.31 -15.86 0.84
N SER A 66 1.07 -14.55 0.84
CA SER A 66 0.98 -13.77 2.08
C SER A 66 -0.48 -13.50 2.44
N HIS A 67 -0.83 -13.74 3.69
CA HIS A 67 -2.17 -13.63 4.24
C HIS A 67 -2.18 -12.57 5.35
N VAL A 68 -3.16 -11.67 5.33
CA VAL A 68 -3.45 -10.77 6.44
C VAL A 68 -4.88 -10.94 6.90
N ILE A 69 -5.05 -11.16 8.21
CA ILE A 69 -6.36 -11.31 8.86
C ILE A 69 -6.48 -10.22 9.92
N GLY A 70 -7.58 -9.50 9.90
CA GLY A 70 -7.90 -8.53 10.94
C GLY A 70 -9.35 -8.09 10.89
N ARG A 71 -9.63 -6.93 11.48
CA ARG A 71 -11.00 -6.42 11.54
C ARG A 71 -11.39 -5.73 10.23
N GLU A 72 -12.68 -5.77 9.92
CA GLU A 72 -13.30 -4.87 8.97
C GLU A 72 -14.35 -4.04 9.70
N LYS A 73 -14.36 -2.72 9.47
CA LYS A 73 -15.45 -1.86 9.91
C LYS A 73 -16.16 -1.33 8.67
N ARG A 74 -17.39 -1.81 8.44
CA ARG A 74 -18.25 -1.34 7.36
C ARG A 74 -19.52 -0.73 7.95
N TRP A 75 -19.59 0.59 7.92
CA TRP A 75 -20.69 1.35 8.51
C TRP A 75 -20.92 0.96 9.99
N ARG A 76 -22.12 0.47 10.36
CA ARG A 76 -22.44 -0.03 11.72
C ARG A 76 -22.05 -1.48 11.99
N ARG A 77 -21.45 -2.20 11.02
CA ARG A 77 -21.05 -3.60 11.19
C ARG A 77 -19.54 -3.70 11.40
N THR A 78 -19.16 -4.54 12.36
CA THR A 78 -17.78 -5.01 12.53
C THR A 78 -17.75 -6.47 12.10
N GLY A 79 -16.81 -6.81 11.24
CA GLY A 79 -16.56 -8.18 10.80
C GLY A 79 -15.07 -8.48 10.80
N GLN A 80 -14.73 -9.62 10.18
CA GLN A 80 -13.36 -10.00 9.89
C GLN A 80 -13.09 -9.83 8.39
N LEU A 81 -11.91 -9.28 8.08
CA LEU A 81 -11.39 -9.27 6.72
C LEU A 81 -10.14 -10.16 6.68
N HIS A 82 -10.16 -11.11 5.76
CA HIS A 82 -9.00 -11.90 5.37
C HIS A 82 -8.63 -11.51 3.94
N VAL A 83 -7.39 -11.08 3.75
CA VAL A 83 -6.80 -10.77 2.43
C VAL A 83 -5.64 -11.71 2.17
N CYS A 84 -5.52 -12.19 0.93
CA CYS A 84 -4.42 -13.00 0.43
C CYS A 84 -3.81 -12.32 -0.79
N HIS A 85 -2.48 -12.30 -0.86
CA HIS A 85 -1.70 -11.82 -2.00
C HIS A 85 -0.82 -12.93 -2.55
N GLY A 86 -0.71 -12.98 -3.87
CA GLY A 86 0.07 -13.97 -4.60
C GLY A 86 -0.68 -15.28 -4.84
N PRO A 87 0.00 -16.28 -5.45
CA PRO A 87 1.38 -16.22 -5.93
C PRO A 87 1.56 -15.23 -7.09
N HIS A 88 2.78 -14.76 -7.30
CA HIS A 88 3.17 -13.90 -8.44
C HIS A 88 4.21 -14.64 -9.28
N ALA A 89 4.31 -14.29 -10.57
CA ALA A 89 5.46 -14.71 -11.37
C ALA A 89 6.75 -14.07 -10.81
N ARG A 90 7.85 -14.80 -10.81
CA ARG A 90 9.11 -14.34 -10.20
C ARG A 90 9.64 -13.10 -10.90
N GLU A 91 9.60 -13.12 -12.24
CA GLU A 91 10.02 -12.03 -13.11
C GLU A 91 9.22 -10.74 -12.85
N ASP A 92 7.90 -10.83 -12.74
CA ASP A 92 7.04 -9.69 -12.43
C ASP A 92 7.33 -9.15 -11.02
N ALA A 93 7.54 -10.05 -10.06
CA ALA A 93 7.85 -9.66 -8.69
C ALA A 93 9.18 -8.90 -8.59
N LEU A 94 10.21 -9.34 -9.33
CA LEU A 94 11.51 -8.66 -9.40
C LEU A 94 11.39 -7.27 -10.01
N LEU A 95 10.63 -7.13 -11.10
CA LEU A 95 10.37 -5.82 -11.72
C LEU A 95 9.65 -4.90 -10.76
N ILE A 96 8.51 -5.32 -10.19
CA ILE A 96 7.72 -4.48 -9.27
C ILE A 96 8.53 -4.08 -8.04
N LEU A 97 9.33 -4.99 -7.45
CA LEU A 97 10.18 -4.65 -6.31
C LEU A 97 11.23 -3.60 -6.67
N ASP A 98 11.83 -3.67 -7.86
CA ASP A 98 12.77 -2.65 -8.36
C ASP A 98 12.12 -1.26 -8.42
N GLU A 99 10.88 -1.21 -8.90
CA GLU A 99 10.10 0.02 -9.00
C GLU A 99 9.74 0.59 -7.62
N LEU A 100 9.34 -0.27 -6.67
CA LEU A 100 9.08 0.14 -5.29
C LEU A 100 10.35 0.63 -4.58
N VAL A 101 11.50 0.07 -4.95
CA VAL A 101 12.80 0.47 -4.44
C VAL A 101 13.22 1.83 -5.00
N ASP A 102 12.95 2.14 -6.27
CA ASP A 102 13.08 3.51 -6.83
C ASP A 102 12.18 4.51 -6.08
N VAL A 103 10.91 4.16 -5.83
CA VAL A 103 10.00 5.01 -5.04
C VAL A 103 10.55 5.26 -3.63
N ARG A 104 11.10 4.23 -2.99
CA ARG A 104 11.74 4.37 -1.67
C ARG A 104 12.91 5.35 -1.72
N ASP A 105 13.79 5.24 -2.71
CA ASP A 105 14.98 6.08 -2.80
C ASP A 105 14.63 7.56 -3.02
N ARG A 106 13.62 7.83 -3.85
CA ARG A 106 13.05 9.18 -3.99
C ARG A 106 12.48 9.68 -2.66
N GLY A 107 11.73 8.84 -1.94
CA GLY A 107 11.18 9.15 -0.61
C GLY A 107 12.20 9.31 0.51
N LEU A 108 13.44 8.90 0.30
CA LEU A 108 14.56 9.20 1.21
C LEU A 108 15.27 10.51 0.86
N SER A 109 15.04 11.04 -0.34
CA SER A 109 15.68 12.27 -0.82
C SER A 109 14.77 13.50 -0.65
N GLU A 110 13.45 13.30 -0.70
CA GLU A 110 12.45 14.34 -0.48
C GLU A 110 11.14 13.76 0.10
N VAL A 111 10.23 14.65 0.51
CA VAL A 111 8.89 14.25 0.93
C VAL A 111 8.04 13.91 -0.29
N LEU A 112 7.80 12.63 -0.52
CA LEU A 112 6.93 12.18 -1.61
C LEU A 112 5.44 12.44 -1.32
N PRO A 113 4.65 12.82 -2.35
CA PRO A 113 3.21 12.99 -2.24
C PRO A 113 2.47 11.64 -2.25
N LEU A 114 2.84 10.73 -1.33
CA LEU A 114 2.27 9.39 -1.20
C LEU A 114 1.75 9.09 0.22
N PRO A 115 0.80 9.87 0.78
CA PRO A 115 0.16 9.49 2.04
C PRO A 115 -0.59 8.14 1.85
N PRO A 116 -0.34 7.10 2.68
CA PRO A 116 -0.78 5.75 2.35
C PRO A 116 -2.29 5.52 2.26
N ALA A 117 -3.14 6.26 3.00
CA ALA A 117 -4.59 6.10 2.86
C ALA A 117 -5.13 6.90 1.67
N THR A 118 -4.65 8.14 1.52
CA THR A 118 -5.04 9.09 0.48
C THR A 118 -4.64 8.60 -0.91
N SER A 119 -3.38 8.20 -1.08
CA SER A 119 -2.87 7.68 -2.36
C SER A 119 -3.53 6.35 -2.74
N PHE A 120 -3.82 5.49 -1.77
CA PHE A 120 -4.59 4.28 -2.02
C PHE A 120 -6.00 4.61 -2.52
N ALA A 121 -6.72 5.53 -1.86
CA ALA A 121 -8.07 5.94 -2.26
C ALA A 121 -8.08 6.59 -3.65
N TRP A 122 -7.03 7.35 -4.00
CA TRP A 122 -6.83 7.88 -5.33
C TRP A 122 -6.69 6.75 -6.37
N ALA A 123 -5.76 5.82 -6.14
CA ALA A 123 -5.45 4.75 -7.09
C ALA A 123 -6.61 3.78 -7.28
N ASP A 124 -7.26 3.35 -6.20
CA ASP A 124 -8.44 2.46 -6.22
C ASP A 124 -9.57 3.04 -7.09
N SER A 125 -9.80 4.35 -6.95
CA SER A 125 -10.79 5.08 -7.74
C SER A 125 -10.39 5.18 -9.21
N PHE A 126 -9.13 5.55 -9.49
CA PHE A 126 -8.64 5.72 -10.87
C PHE A 126 -8.59 4.40 -11.62
N VAL A 127 -8.07 3.33 -11.01
CA VAL A 127 -8.03 1.99 -11.63
C VAL A 127 -9.44 1.54 -12.05
N SER A 128 -10.44 1.82 -11.22
CA SER A 128 -11.82 1.41 -11.46
C SER A 128 -12.55 2.25 -12.52
N GLN A 129 -12.27 3.55 -12.59
CA GLN A 129 -13.08 4.51 -13.36
C GLN A 129 -12.34 5.20 -14.50
N GLN A 130 -11.00 5.17 -14.49
CA GLN A 130 -10.13 5.92 -15.41
C GLN A 130 -10.45 7.42 -15.44
N ASP A 131 -10.83 7.98 -14.29
CA ASP A 131 -11.23 9.38 -14.10
C ASP A 131 -10.39 10.02 -12.97
N GLU A 132 -9.48 10.92 -13.34
CA GLU A 132 -8.62 11.65 -12.41
C GLU A 132 -9.41 12.58 -11.49
N TRP A 133 -10.54 13.15 -11.95
CA TRP A 133 -11.34 14.04 -11.14
C TRP A 133 -12.01 13.28 -9.98
N GLU A 134 -12.61 12.12 -10.25
CA GLU A 134 -13.19 11.30 -9.18
C GLU A 134 -12.10 10.71 -8.27
N ALA A 135 -10.94 10.33 -8.82
CA ALA A 135 -9.79 9.91 -8.02
C ALA A 135 -9.32 11.00 -7.04
N ARG A 136 -9.23 12.25 -7.51
CA ARG A 136 -8.95 13.42 -6.66
C ARG A 136 -10.02 13.61 -5.58
N ASN A 137 -11.30 13.43 -5.89
CA ASN A 137 -12.37 13.54 -4.90
C ASN A 137 -12.31 12.46 -3.82
N LYS A 138 -11.93 11.22 -4.18
CA LYS A 138 -11.72 10.15 -3.20
C LYS A 138 -10.53 10.43 -2.30
N ALA A 139 -9.42 10.89 -2.88
CA ALA A 139 -8.25 11.34 -2.12
C ALA A 139 -8.60 12.48 -1.15
N LEU A 140 -9.38 13.46 -1.60
CA LEU A 140 -9.80 14.62 -0.79
C LEU A 140 -10.52 14.18 0.48
N ARG A 141 -11.47 13.24 0.35
CA ARG A 141 -12.25 12.71 1.49
C ARG A 141 -11.41 11.92 2.49
N GLU A 142 -10.28 11.36 2.07
CA GLU A 142 -9.38 10.60 2.94
C GLU A 142 -8.29 11.49 3.56
N TRP A 143 -7.88 12.55 2.86
CA TRP A 143 -6.89 13.52 3.30
C TRP A 143 -7.46 14.56 4.27
N GLU A 144 -8.56 15.22 3.88
CA GLU A 144 -9.10 16.40 4.57
C GLU A 144 -10.20 16.05 5.58
N SER A 145 -10.08 16.60 6.79
CA SER A 145 -11.12 16.49 7.81
C SER A 145 -12.34 17.34 7.43
N SER A 146 -13.54 16.82 7.67
CA SER A 146 -14.76 17.61 7.48
C SER A 146 -14.84 18.73 8.52
N THR A 147 -14.93 19.97 8.07
CA THR A 147 -15.20 21.13 8.92
C THR A 147 -16.71 21.28 9.10
N GLY A 148 -17.24 21.06 10.31
CA GLY A 148 -18.68 21.27 10.58
C GLY A 148 -19.31 20.43 11.68
N SER A 149 -18.59 19.45 12.25
CA SER A 149 -19.05 18.72 13.44
C SER A 149 -18.37 19.22 14.71
N GLU A 150 -19.11 19.19 15.83
CA GLU A 150 -18.62 19.55 17.17
C GLU A 150 -17.40 18.70 17.60
N ALA A 151 -17.27 17.50 17.03
CA ALA A 151 -16.07 16.68 17.10
C ALA A 151 -15.62 16.31 15.67
N PRO A 152 -14.61 16.98 15.08
CA PRO A 152 -14.12 16.64 13.75
C PRO A 152 -13.41 15.28 13.76
N ILE A 153 -13.69 14.45 12.76
CA ILE A 153 -12.94 13.21 12.54
C ILE A 153 -11.64 13.59 11.83
N HIS A 154 -10.53 13.55 12.57
CA HIS A 154 -9.21 13.81 12.00
C HIS A 154 -8.85 12.79 10.91
N ARG A 155 -8.48 13.33 9.74
CA ARG A 155 -8.02 12.60 8.55
C ARG A 155 -6.50 12.61 8.43
N GLU A 156 -5.99 12.04 7.34
CA GLU A 156 -4.55 11.75 7.20
C GLU A 156 -3.68 13.02 7.32
N GLN A 157 -4.17 14.20 6.91
CA GLN A 157 -3.46 15.48 7.07
C GLN A 157 -3.10 15.83 8.53
N HIS A 158 -3.81 15.27 9.52
CA HIS A 158 -3.53 15.48 10.95
C HIS A 158 -2.65 14.38 11.57
N SER A 159 -2.09 13.46 10.77
CA SER A 159 -1.13 12.51 11.32
C SER A 159 0.11 13.24 11.84
N PRO A 160 0.77 12.77 12.92
CA PRO A 160 1.94 13.43 13.47
C PRO A 160 3.06 13.68 12.45
N ALA A 161 3.27 12.75 11.51
CA ALA A 161 4.27 12.90 10.46
C ALA A 161 3.92 14.02 9.48
N HIS A 162 2.65 14.14 9.07
CA HIS A 162 2.23 15.20 8.15
C HIS A 162 2.24 16.58 8.81
N LEU A 163 1.80 16.68 10.07
CA LEU A 163 1.89 17.93 10.83
C LEU A 163 3.35 18.35 11.06
N PHE A 164 4.26 17.40 11.31
CA PHE A 164 5.68 17.69 11.44
C PHE A 164 6.29 18.22 10.15
N VAL A 165 5.95 17.61 9.01
CA VAL A 165 6.51 18.00 7.71
C VAL A 165 5.95 19.33 7.20
N TYR A 166 4.65 19.56 7.35
CA TYR A 166 3.98 20.72 6.76
C TYR A 166 3.72 21.87 7.76
N GLY A 167 4.00 21.67 9.04
CA GLY A 167 3.78 22.65 10.12
C GLY A 167 2.33 22.76 10.59
N ASP A 168 1.35 22.46 9.74
CA ASP A 168 -0.07 22.36 10.07
C ASP A 168 -0.79 21.42 9.07
N ALA A 169 -2.09 21.20 9.27
CA ALA A 169 -2.95 20.54 8.31
C ALA A 169 -3.08 21.39 7.03
N VAL A 170 -2.56 20.87 5.91
CA VAL A 170 -2.62 21.51 4.59
C VAL A 170 -3.71 20.87 3.70
N PRO A 171 -4.36 21.63 2.80
CA PRO A 171 -5.35 21.07 1.88
C PRO A 171 -4.70 20.08 0.90
N LEU A 172 -5.49 19.17 0.31
CA LEU A 172 -5.03 18.18 -0.67
C LEU A 172 -4.31 18.87 -1.83
N GLY A 173 -4.80 20.04 -2.25
CA GLY A 173 -4.18 20.84 -3.31
C GLY A 173 -2.70 21.14 -3.09
N ALA A 174 -2.26 21.26 -1.83
CA ALA A 174 -0.87 21.55 -1.48
C ALA A 174 0.06 20.34 -1.65
N ILE A 175 -0.48 19.11 -1.70
CA ILE A 175 0.31 17.87 -1.78
C ILE A 175 0.13 17.13 -3.10
N LEU A 176 -0.76 17.56 -4.00
CA LEU A 176 -0.95 16.88 -5.29
C LEU A 176 0.30 16.96 -6.15
N GLY A 177 0.93 18.14 -6.20
CA GLY A 177 2.15 18.42 -6.96
C GLY A 177 2.02 18.22 -8.48
N GLU A 178 3.04 18.65 -9.19
CA GLU A 178 3.23 18.37 -10.62
C GLU A 178 4.34 17.32 -10.79
N PRO A 179 4.17 16.30 -11.65
CA PRO A 179 5.20 15.30 -11.91
C PRO A 179 6.51 15.95 -12.36
N GLN A 180 7.63 15.54 -11.76
CA GLN A 180 8.96 15.97 -12.21
C GLN A 180 9.40 15.16 -13.45
N ASP A 181 10.54 15.55 -14.03
CA ASP A 181 11.17 14.80 -15.11
C ASP A 181 11.38 13.34 -14.71
N GLY A 182 10.90 12.42 -15.55
CA GLY A 182 10.96 10.98 -15.28
C GLY A 182 9.87 10.43 -14.34
N GLU A 183 8.91 11.25 -13.90
CA GLU A 183 7.78 10.82 -13.05
C GLU A 183 6.45 10.70 -13.80
N SER A 184 6.48 10.81 -15.13
CA SER A 184 5.30 10.67 -15.99
C SER A 184 5.13 9.24 -16.50
N TRP A 185 4.91 8.28 -15.58
CA TRP A 185 4.79 6.86 -15.91
C TRP A 185 3.43 6.50 -16.52
N THR A 186 2.35 7.09 -16.00
CA THR A 186 0.98 6.80 -16.44
C THR A 186 0.42 7.93 -17.30
N ARG A 187 -0.02 7.60 -18.52
CA ARG A 187 -0.70 8.55 -19.41
C ARG A 187 -2.07 8.95 -18.84
N GLY A 188 -2.41 10.22 -18.98
CA GLY A 188 -3.71 10.75 -18.53
C GLY A 188 -3.79 11.06 -17.03
N VAL A 189 -2.67 10.96 -16.31
CA VAL A 189 -2.57 11.35 -14.90
C VAL A 189 -1.66 12.56 -14.77
N THR A 190 -2.21 13.66 -14.28
CA THR A 190 -1.54 14.97 -14.30
C THR A 190 -0.94 15.35 -12.96
N SER A 191 -1.41 14.78 -11.85
CA SER A 191 -0.86 15.03 -10.51
C SER A 191 0.32 14.13 -10.16
N ARG A 192 1.33 14.68 -9.46
CA ARG A 192 2.47 13.91 -8.93
C ARG A 192 2.01 12.80 -7.97
N LEU A 193 1.05 13.13 -7.09
CA LEU A 193 0.39 12.17 -6.21
C LEU A 193 -0.21 11.00 -6.99
N GLY A 194 -0.92 11.28 -8.09
CA GLY A 194 -1.54 10.25 -8.92
C GLY A 194 -0.51 9.32 -9.57
N GLN A 195 0.59 9.89 -10.08
CA GLN A 195 1.69 9.13 -10.67
C GLN A 195 2.30 8.14 -9.67
N PHE A 196 2.67 8.61 -8.48
CA PHE A 196 3.20 7.73 -7.42
C PHE A 196 2.15 6.76 -6.88
N ALA A 197 0.89 7.20 -6.79
CA ALA A 197 -0.21 6.34 -6.33
C ALA A 197 -0.38 5.14 -7.25
N LEU A 198 -0.42 5.34 -8.57
CA LEU A 198 -0.52 4.22 -9.50
C LEU A 198 0.75 3.38 -9.53
N ARG A 199 1.94 4.00 -9.44
CA ARG A 199 3.22 3.29 -9.37
C ARG A 199 3.24 2.23 -8.27
N VAL A 200 2.70 2.57 -7.10
CA VAL A 200 2.69 1.67 -5.93
C VAL A 200 1.47 0.77 -5.90
N TRP A 201 0.27 1.33 -6.10
CA TRP A 201 -0.98 0.64 -5.77
C TRP A 201 -1.59 -0.10 -6.95
N GLN A 202 -1.37 0.34 -8.20
CA GLN A 202 -1.99 -0.29 -9.36
C GLN A 202 -1.61 -1.77 -9.48
N PRO A 203 -0.32 -2.17 -9.38
CA PRO A 203 0.04 -3.58 -9.51
C PRO A 203 -0.57 -4.47 -8.40
N MET A 204 -0.80 -3.92 -7.20
CA MET A 204 -1.52 -4.60 -6.13
C MET A 204 -3.00 -4.75 -6.45
N LEU A 205 -3.65 -3.67 -6.93
CA LEU A 205 -5.09 -3.60 -7.18
C LEU A 205 -5.53 -4.43 -8.39
N THR A 206 -4.68 -4.56 -9.41
CA THR A 206 -4.94 -5.37 -10.61
C THR A 206 -4.35 -6.77 -10.53
N GLY A 207 -3.55 -7.04 -9.49
CA GLY A 207 -2.88 -8.32 -9.27
C GLY A 207 -3.80 -9.38 -8.62
N PRO A 208 -3.24 -10.55 -8.27
CA PRO A 208 -3.99 -11.67 -7.70
C PRO A 208 -4.31 -11.47 -6.20
N GLU A 209 -5.00 -10.39 -5.86
CA GLU A 209 -5.53 -10.14 -4.52
C GLU A 209 -6.87 -10.87 -4.36
N ARG A 210 -7.01 -11.62 -3.27
CA ARG A 210 -8.26 -12.32 -2.91
C ARG A 210 -8.69 -11.89 -1.52
N MET A 211 -9.99 -11.65 -1.35
CA MET A 211 -10.55 -11.20 -0.08
C MET A 211 -11.76 -12.05 0.34
N TRP A 212 -11.80 -12.40 1.62
CA TRP A 212 -12.93 -13.07 2.26
C TRP A 212 -13.43 -12.24 3.44
N ARG A 213 -14.75 -12.19 3.59
CA ARG A 213 -15.44 -11.40 4.62
C ARG A 213 -16.33 -12.30 5.45
N GLN A 214 -16.27 -12.12 6.76
CA GLN A 214 -17.11 -12.80 7.74
C GLN A 214 -17.76 -11.79 8.69
#